data_AF-A0A3D1I0S2-F1
#
_entry.id   AF-A0A3D1I0S2-F1
#
_cell.length_a   1.000
_cell.length_b   1.000
_cell.length_c   1.000
_cell.angle_alpha   90.00
_cell.angle_beta   90.00
_cell.angle_gamma   90.00
#
_symmetry.space_group_name_H-M   'P 1'
#
loop_
_entity.id
_entity.type
_entity.pdbx_description
1 polymer ?
#
loop_
_entity_poly.entity_id
_entity_poly.type
_entity_poly.pdbx_seq_one_letter_code
_entity_poly.pdbx_strand_id
1 'polypeptide(L)'
;MSEMPVGKEAMVNYYNSVINAVKVKKPAVKKFQSTENVSNVICGTEDGERNTLLEKSVPTLKKFIFDGTKKAFEESRNAETKYGDDLTALFPVSGESWSSRLTAADVESAEIEANDDNSQRTLTLVIKEPSVDLVKKAFNLGSEEDRAAAVKEFRERLKGYLSFTDIESLTYTECKIICVINTKDNTVASVEYIRTEKITTTITGEGTLAEIGTLPCSFEYTYGDKYEMDWTDPSTTTTAEAD
;
A
#
# COMPACT_ATOMS: atom_id res chain seq x y z
N MET A 1 19.37 -22.59 11.21
CA MET A 1 19.23 -21.44 10.32
C MET A 1 18.53 -21.94 9.07
N SER A 2 17.42 -21.33 8.62
CA SER A 2 16.79 -21.79 7.37
C SER A 2 17.70 -21.43 6.18
N GLU A 3 17.87 -22.36 5.25
CA GLU A 3 18.55 -22.08 3.99
C GLU A 3 17.81 -20.95 3.24
N MET A 4 18.58 -20.11 2.55
CA MET A 4 18.00 -19.02 1.77
C MET A 4 17.22 -19.62 0.59
N PRO A 5 15.94 -19.24 0.38
CA PRO A 5 15.19 -19.75 -0.77
C PRO A 5 15.88 -19.31 -2.07
N VAL A 6 16.07 -20.26 -2.98
CA VAL A 6 16.69 -20.01 -4.29
C VAL A 6 15.65 -20.18 -5.39
N GLY A 7 15.51 -19.15 -6.24
CA GLY A 7 14.56 -19.11 -7.33
C GLY A 7 13.19 -18.56 -6.94
N LYS A 8 12.49 -18.01 -7.94
CA LYS A 8 11.22 -17.28 -7.75
C LYS A 8 10.16 -18.09 -7.02
N GLU A 9 9.98 -19.36 -7.38
CA GLU A 9 8.96 -20.22 -6.76
C GLU A 9 9.25 -20.46 -5.27
N ALA A 10 10.50 -20.78 -4.91
CA ALA A 10 10.89 -20.96 -3.52
C ALA A 10 10.71 -19.67 -2.70
N MET A 11 11.05 -18.52 -3.28
CA MET A 11 10.88 -17.21 -2.62
C MET A 11 9.42 -16.85 -2.38
N VAL A 12 8.53 -17.08 -3.35
CA VAL A 12 7.09 -16.84 -3.19
C VAL A 12 6.48 -17.79 -2.16
N ASN A 13 6.87 -19.07 -2.18
CA ASN A 13 6.42 -20.04 -1.16
C ASN A 13 6.92 -19.67 0.24
N TYR A 14 8.17 -19.21 0.35
CA TYR A 14 8.74 -18.74 1.59
C TYR A 14 8.00 -17.51 2.13
N TYR A 15 7.72 -16.51 1.28
CA TYR A 15 6.88 -15.37 1.63
C TYR A 15 5.52 -15.80 2.18
N ASN A 16 4.79 -16.62 1.43
CA ASN A 16 3.47 -17.10 1.82
C ASN A 16 3.51 -17.80 3.18
N SER A 17 4.54 -18.60 3.43
CA SER A 17 4.72 -19.28 4.72
C SER A 17 4.87 -18.28 5.87
N VAL A 18 5.81 -17.33 5.78
CA VAL A 18 6.10 -16.42 6.89
C VAL A 18 4.99 -15.40 7.11
N ILE A 19 4.36 -14.91 6.04
CA ILE A 19 3.33 -13.87 6.14
C ILE A 19 1.99 -14.41 6.64
N ASN A 20 1.64 -15.64 6.26
CA ASN A 20 0.45 -16.31 6.78
C ASN A 20 0.61 -16.69 8.25
N ALA A 21 1.85 -16.98 8.70
CA ALA A 21 2.14 -17.25 10.10
C ALA A 21 1.79 -16.07 11.03
N VAL A 22 1.79 -14.83 10.52
CA VAL A 22 1.38 -13.64 11.29
C VAL A 22 -0.06 -13.77 11.79
N LYS A 23 -1.03 -14.09 10.91
CA LYS A 23 -2.44 -14.27 11.33
C LYS A 23 -2.66 -15.49 12.21
N VAL A 24 -1.81 -16.52 12.09
CA VAL A 24 -1.90 -17.74 12.90
C VAL A 24 -1.35 -17.52 14.31
N LYS A 25 -0.17 -16.92 14.41
CA LYS A 25 0.58 -16.77 15.67
C LYS A 25 0.30 -15.46 16.39
N LYS A 26 -0.29 -14.48 15.70
CA LYS A 26 -0.85 -13.24 16.26
C LYS A 26 0.17 -12.44 17.09
N PRO A 27 1.33 -12.04 16.50
CA PRO A 27 2.18 -11.04 17.16
C PRO A 27 1.42 -9.73 17.35
N ALA A 28 1.93 -8.84 18.19
CA ALA A 28 1.46 -7.45 18.18
C ALA A 28 1.83 -6.83 16.82
N VAL A 29 0.91 -6.07 16.23
CA VAL A 29 1.10 -5.45 14.91
C VAL A 29 0.85 -3.96 14.99
N LYS A 30 1.80 -3.17 14.50
CA LYS A 30 1.63 -1.75 14.23
C LYS A 30 1.50 -1.53 12.73
N LYS A 31 0.39 -0.95 12.31
CA LYS A 31 0.13 -0.48 10.95
C LYS A 31 0.36 1.03 10.90
N PHE A 32 1.02 1.48 9.85
CA PHE A 32 1.03 2.89 9.45
C PHE A 32 1.14 3.02 7.94
N GLN A 33 0.68 4.16 7.43
CA GLN A 33 0.86 4.48 6.02
C GLN A 33 2.32 4.86 5.77
N SER A 34 2.97 4.20 4.81
CA SER A 34 4.38 4.43 4.50
C SER A 34 4.58 5.37 3.32
N THR A 35 3.70 5.34 2.32
CA THR A 35 3.79 6.23 1.17
C THR A 35 2.42 6.68 0.66
N GLU A 36 2.39 7.91 0.17
CA GLU A 36 1.27 8.50 -0.57
C GLU A 36 1.82 9.46 -1.61
N ASN A 37 1.58 9.14 -2.89
CA ASN A 37 2.09 9.92 -3.99
C ASN A 37 1.08 10.01 -5.13
N VAL A 38 1.05 11.18 -5.78
CA VAL A 38 0.41 11.38 -7.07
C VAL A 38 1.51 11.73 -8.06
N SER A 39 1.58 11.00 -9.17
CA SER A 39 2.58 11.16 -10.23
C SER A 39 1.94 10.99 -11.60
N ASN A 40 2.75 11.23 -12.65
CA ASN A 40 2.37 10.97 -14.04
C ASN A 40 1.02 11.62 -14.41
N VAL A 41 0.79 12.84 -13.92
CA VAL A 41 -0.43 13.59 -14.21
C VAL A 41 -0.39 14.11 -15.63
N ILE A 42 -1.44 13.79 -16.37
CA ILE A 42 -1.66 14.21 -17.74
C ILE A 42 -3.05 14.83 -17.80
N CYS A 43 -3.11 16.12 -18.13
CA CYS A 43 -4.35 16.87 -18.26
C CYS A 43 -4.56 17.16 -19.74
N GLY A 44 -5.34 16.31 -20.42
CA GLY A 44 -5.52 16.27 -21.87
C GLY A 44 -5.40 14.83 -22.35
N THR A 45 -5.13 14.66 -23.64
CA THR A 45 -4.80 13.33 -24.19
C THR A 45 -3.28 13.21 -24.36
N GLU A 46 -2.74 12.00 -24.23
CA GLU A 46 -1.30 11.75 -24.43
C GLU A 46 -0.82 12.23 -25.82
N ASP A 47 -1.67 12.06 -26.85
CA ASP A 47 -1.38 12.40 -28.25
C ASP A 47 -1.93 13.78 -28.68
N GLY A 48 -2.56 14.54 -27.78
CA GLY A 48 -3.24 15.81 -28.11
C GLY A 48 -2.77 17.01 -27.30
N GLU A 49 -3.57 18.07 -27.29
CA GLU A 49 -3.24 19.28 -26.54
C GLU A 49 -3.30 19.03 -25.03
N ARG A 50 -2.14 19.14 -24.38
CA ARG A 50 -1.98 19.03 -22.93
C ARG A 50 -2.07 20.38 -22.27
N ASN A 51 -2.79 20.47 -21.15
CA ASN A 51 -2.82 21.64 -20.30
C ASN A 51 -1.62 21.63 -19.33
N THR A 52 -0.46 22.03 -19.86
CA THR A 52 0.81 22.01 -19.10
C THR A 52 0.84 22.96 -17.90
N LEU A 53 -0.02 23.99 -17.86
CA LEU A 53 -0.14 24.88 -16.71
C LEU A 53 -0.73 24.11 -15.52
N LEU A 54 -1.82 23.38 -15.77
CA LEU A 54 -2.47 22.57 -14.72
C LEU A 54 -1.56 21.45 -14.23
N GLU A 55 -0.85 20.79 -15.14
CA GLU A 55 0.16 19.77 -14.78
C GLU A 55 1.25 20.34 -13.87
N LYS A 56 1.74 21.56 -14.16
CA LYS A 56 2.71 22.26 -13.31
C LYS A 56 2.13 22.71 -11.97
N SER A 57 0.81 22.88 -11.86
CA SER A 57 0.13 23.19 -10.60
C SER A 57 -0.08 21.97 -9.70
N VAL A 58 0.07 20.75 -10.21
CA VAL A 58 -0.13 19.49 -9.46
C VAL A 58 0.68 19.44 -8.16
N PRO A 59 1.98 19.75 -8.09
CA PRO A 59 2.72 19.69 -6.83
C PRO A 59 2.13 20.62 -5.75
N THR A 60 1.65 21.79 -6.15
CA THR A 60 1.01 22.75 -5.25
C THR A 60 -0.35 22.24 -4.78
N LEU A 61 -1.17 21.70 -5.68
CA LEU A 61 -2.46 21.08 -5.34
C LEU A 61 -2.27 19.86 -4.44
N LYS A 62 -1.28 19.03 -4.77
CA LYS A 62 -0.84 17.87 -3.99
C LYS A 62 -0.51 18.30 -2.56
N LYS A 63 0.31 19.33 -2.39
CA LYS A 63 0.66 19.87 -1.09
C LYS A 63 -0.56 20.42 -0.34
N PHE A 64 -1.41 21.20 -1.01
CA PHE A 64 -2.62 21.77 -0.41
C PHE A 64 -3.60 20.69 0.09
N ILE A 65 -3.81 19.66 -0.71
CA ILE A 65 -4.67 18.53 -0.34
C ILE A 65 -4.00 17.73 0.77
N PHE A 66 -2.75 17.28 0.58
CA PHE A 66 -2.12 16.34 1.49
C PHE A 66 -1.63 16.94 2.82
N ASP A 67 -1.18 18.19 2.87
CA ASP A 67 -0.77 18.80 4.13
C ASP A 67 -1.97 19.01 5.07
N GLY A 68 -3.16 19.28 4.52
CA GLY A 68 -4.37 19.41 5.33
C GLY A 68 -5.06 18.09 5.67
N THR A 69 -4.79 17.00 4.95
CA THR A 69 -5.34 15.65 5.25
C THR A 69 -4.47 14.90 6.27
N LYS A 70 -3.16 15.16 6.27
CA LYS A 70 -2.16 14.36 7.01
C LYS A 70 -2.54 14.04 8.45
N LYS A 71 -2.97 15.03 9.25
CA LYS A 71 -3.31 14.83 10.67
C LYS A 71 -4.59 14.00 10.88
N ALA A 72 -5.62 14.19 10.06
CA ALA A 72 -6.88 13.44 10.16
C ALA A 72 -6.74 11.99 9.62
N PHE A 73 -5.82 11.80 8.67
CA PHE A 73 -5.50 10.48 8.12
C PHE A 73 -4.49 9.71 8.97
N GLU A 74 -3.56 10.37 9.66
CA GLU A 74 -2.65 9.72 10.61
C GLU A 74 -3.42 9.00 11.73
N GLU A 75 -4.49 9.60 12.26
CA GLU A 75 -5.30 8.98 13.32
C GLU A 75 -6.22 7.85 12.81
N SER A 76 -6.58 7.83 11.53
CA SER A 76 -7.48 6.81 10.94
C SER A 76 -6.75 5.69 10.19
N ARG A 77 -5.51 5.91 9.75
CA ARG A 77 -4.70 4.94 8.98
C ARG A 77 -3.67 4.20 9.83
N ASN A 78 -3.38 4.69 11.03
CA ASN A 78 -2.52 4.01 11.98
C ASN A 78 -3.37 3.12 12.89
N ALA A 79 -2.91 1.90 13.13
CA ALA A 79 -3.61 0.98 14.01
C ALA A 79 -2.60 0.07 14.71
N GLU A 80 -2.92 -0.33 15.93
CA GLU A 80 -2.06 -1.20 16.72
C GLU A 80 -2.89 -2.29 17.39
N THR A 81 -2.35 -3.51 17.42
CA THR A 81 -2.93 -4.66 18.14
C THR A 81 -1.94 -5.17 19.18
N LYS A 82 -2.46 -5.82 20.22
CA LYS A 82 -1.64 -6.54 21.19
C LYS A 82 -1.37 -7.95 20.70
N TYR A 83 -0.36 -8.58 21.31
CA TYR A 83 -0.07 -9.99 21.09
C TYR A 83 -1.31 -10.84 21.43
N GLY A 84 -1.68 -11.75 20.53
CA GLY A 84 -2.83 -12.64 20.66
C GLY A 84 -4.16 -12.10 20.11
N ASP A 85 -4.23 -10.80 19.78
CA ASP A 85 -5.44 -10.19 19.19
C ASP A 85 -5.74 -10.79 17.81
N ASP A 86 -7.02 -10.75 17.42
CA ASP A 86 -7.40 -11.17 16.08
C ASP A 86 -6.91 -10.17 15.02
N LEU A 87 -6.25 -10.69 13.98
CA LEU A 87 -5.62 -9.89 12.94
C LEU A 87 -6.40 -9.90 11.62
N THR A 88 -7.55 -10.59 11.55
CA THR A 88 -8.29 -10.74 10.28
C THR A 88 -8.71 -9.42 9.67
N ALA A 89 -9.13 -8.43 10.47
CA ALA A 89 -9.58 -7.13 9.97
C ALA A 89 -8.43 -6.17 9.61
N LEU A 90 -7.30 -6.25 10.33
CA LEU A 90 -6.22 -5.27 10.26
C LEU A 90 -5.09 -5.67 9.29
N PHE A 91 -4.70 -6.95 9.33
CA PHE A 91 -3.57 -7.45 8.56
C PHE A 91 -4.00 -7.79 7.12
N PRO A 92 -3.11 -7.70 6.12
CA PRO A 92 -3.44 -7.82 4.70
C PRO A 92 -4.34 -8.98 4.33
N VAL A 93 -5.18 -8.74 3.32
CA VAL A 93 -6.34 -9.54 2.94
C VAL A 93 -7.38 -9.53 4.07
N SER A 94 -7.97 -8.36 4.29
CA SER A 94 -8.92 -8.10 5.38
C SER A 94 -10.13 -9.03 5.30
N GLY A 95 -10.54 -9.56 6.45
CA GLY A 95 -11.61 -10.55 6.60
C GLY A 95 -11.19 -12.00 6.37
N GLU A 96 -10.01 -12.24 5.79
CA GLU A 96 -9.52 -13.58 5.52
C GLU A 96 -8.60 -14.11 6.63
N SER A 97 -8.57 -15.43 6.80
CA SER A 97 -7.68 -16.11 7.75
C SER A 97 -6.23 -16.24 7.27
N TRP A 98 -5.93 -15.75 6.07
CA TRP A 98 -4.64 -15.81 5.40
C TRP A 98 -4.24 -14.40 4.94
N SER A 99 -2.95 -14.16 4.76
CA SER A 99 -2.38 -12.86 4.37
C SER A 99 -1.82 -12.87 2.95
N SER A 100 -1.47 -14.03 2.39
CA SER A 100 -1.11 -14.16 0.98
C SER A 100 -1.43 -15.54 0.40
N ARG A 101 -1.86 -15.54 -0.87
CA ARG A 101 -2.02 -16.72 -1.74
C ARG A 101 -1.36 -16.54 -3.12
N LEU A 102 -0.33 -15.70 -3.19
CA LEU A 102 0.43 -15.50 -4.42
C LEU A 102 1.06 -16.81 -4.90
N THR A 103 1.13 -16.99 -6.21
CA THR A 103 1.90 -18.06 -6.86
C THR A 103 3.07 -17.46 -7.64
N ALA A 104 4.04 -18.29 -8.05
CA ALA A 104 5.17 -17.82 -8.85
C ALA A 104 4.74 -17.18 -10.19
N ALA A 105 3.56 -17.53 -10.71
CA ALA A 105 2.98 -16.97 -11.93
C ALA A 105 2.39 -15.57 -11.71
N ASP A 106 1.98 -15.24 -10.47
CA ASP A 106 1.44 -13.93 -10.10
C ASP A 106 2.55 -12.88 -9.92
N VAL A 107 3.81 -13.30 -9.93
CA VAL A 107 4.99 -12.49 -9.59
C VAL A 107 5.90 -12.36 -10.81
N GLU A 108 6.25 -11.14 -11.16
CA GLU A 108 7.18 -10.83 -12.26
C GLU A 108 8.61 -11.21 -11.82
N SER A 109 9.07 -10.59 -10.73
CA SER A 109 10.37 -10.84 -10.11
C SER A 109 10.27 -11.05 -8.59
N ALA A 110 11.19 -11.86 -8.06
CA ALA A 110 11.37 -12.09 -6.63
C ALA A 110 12.86 -12.05 -6.32
N GLU A 111 13.23 -11.26 -5.31
CA GLU A 111 14.62 -11.04 -4.91
C GLU A 111 14.72 -11.11 -3.39
N ILE A 112 15.76 -11.78 -2.87
CA ILE A 112 16.02 -11.85 -1.44
C ILE A 112 17.47 -11.49 -1.16
N GLU A 113 17.67 -10.57 -0.22
CA GLU A 113 18.98 -10.08 0.19
C GLU A 113 19.12 -10.20 1.70
N ALA A 114 20.28 -10.65 2.16
CA ALA A 114 20.62 -10.62 3.58
C ALA A 114 21.30 -9.28 3.92
N ASN A 115 21.06 -8.77 5.12
CA ASN A 115 21.88 -7.67 5.65
C ASN A 115 23.30 -8.18 6.02
N ASP A 116 24.20 -7.24 6.32
CA ASP A 116 25.64 -7.51 6.51
C ASP A 116 25.94 -8.59 7.56
N ASP A 117 25.18 -8.62 8.66
CA ASP A 117 25.34 -9.59 9.74
C ASP A 117 24.41 -10.81 9.61
N ASN A 118 23.64 -10.89 8.52
CA ASN A 118 22.65 -11.92 8.23
C ASN A 118 21.62 -12.13 9.36
N SER A 119 21.39 -11.12 10.20
CA SER A 119 20.32 -11.11 11.20
C SER A 119 18.93 -10.93 10.57
N GLN A 120 18.88 -10.30 9.39
CA GLN A 120 17.65 -10.06 8.65
C GLN A 120 17.83 -10.35 7.16
N ARG A 121 16.71 -10.71 6.52
CA ARG A 121 16.58 -10.82 5.07
C ARG A 121 15.46 -9.94 4.57
N THR A 122 15.70 -9.20 3.49
CA THR A 122 14.68 -8.42 2.78
C THR A 122 14.28 -9.19 1.54
N LEU A 123 13.02 -9.59 1.48
CA LEU A 123 12.41 -10.23 0.33
C LEU A 123 11.52 -9.22 -0.40
N THR A 124 11.83 -8.95 -1.67
CA THR A 124 11.06 -8.06 -2.54
C THR A 124 10.35 -8.88 -3.61
N LEU A 125 9.02 -8.72 -3.72
CA LEU A 125 8.19 -9.32 -4.75
C LEU A 125 7.59 -8.21 -5.62
N VAL A 126 7.76 -8.30 -6.93
CA VAL A 126 7.07 -7.42 -7.90
C VAL A 126 5.93 -8.19 -8.54
N ILE A 127 4.73 -7.65 -8.44
CA ILE A 127 3.52 -8.29 -8.94
C ILE A 127 3.45 -8.16 -10.46
N LYS A 128 3.18 -9.28 -11.13
CA LYS A 128 3.01 -9.32 -12.58
C LYS A 128 1.63 -8.83 -12.98
N GLU A 129 1.58 -7.93 -13.98
CA GLU A 129 0.35 -7.46 -14.63
C GLU A 129 -0.84 -7.30 -13.66
N PRO A 130 -0.70 -6.45 -12.62
CA PRO A 130 -1.61 -6.48 -11.49
C PRO A 130 -3.04 -6.17 -11.90
N SER A 131 -3.93 -7.12 -11.61
CA SER A 131 -5.38 -6.98 -11.73
C SER A 131 -6.02 -6.93 -10.35
N VAL A 132 -7.29 -6.53 -10.26
CA VAL A 132 -8.04 -6.55 -8.99
C VAL A 132 -7.99 -7.94 -8.35
N ASP A 133 -8.23 -9.00 -9.12
CA ASP A 133 -8.28 -10.38 -8.62
C ASP A 133 -6.92 -10.86 -8.12
N LEU A 134 -5.84 -10.43 -8.80
CA LEU A 134 -4.50 -10.79 -8.41
C LEU A 134 -4.05 -10.01 -7.17
N VAL A 135 -4.26 -8.69 -7.15
CA VAL A 135 -3.86 -7.83 -6.03
C VAL A 135 -4.59 -8.23 -4.73
N LYS A 136 -5.86 -8.66 -4.81
CA LYS A 136 -6.61 -9.22 -3.66
C LYS A 136 -5.99 -10.48 -3.04
N LYS A 137 -5.06 -11.16 -3.72
CA LYS A 137 -4.35 -12.31 -3.15
C LYS A 137 -3.33 -11.93 -2.08
N ALA A 138 -2.99 -10.65 -1.90
CA ALA A 138 -2.01 -10.23 -0.89
C ALA A 138 -2.23 -8.82 -0.31
N PHE A 139 -3.02 -7.97 -0.95
CA PHE A 139 -3.20 -6.56 -0.56
C PHE A 139 -4.59 -6.30 0.00
N ASN A 140 -4.70 -5.28 0.85
CA ASN A 140 -5.97 -4.67 1.24
C ASN A 140 -6.35 -3.57 0.26
N LEU A 141 -7.41 -3.76 -0.54
CA LEU A 141 -7.86 -2.73 -1.48
C LEU A 141 -8.78 -1.66 -0.86
N GLY A 142 -9.14 -1.79 0.42
CA GLY A 142 -10.15 -0.96 1.06
C GLY A 142 -11.57 -1.34 0.60
N SER A 143 -12.59 -0.87 1.33
CA SER A 143 -13.97 -1.05 0.90
C SER A 143 -14.36 -0.01 -0.16
N GLU A 144 -15.46 -0.25 -0.87
CA GLU A 144 -16.01 0.75 -1.79
C GLU A 144 -16.45 2.02 -1.05
N GLU A 145 -16.88 1.88 0.21
CA GLU A 145 -17.28 2.98 1.08
C GLU A 145 -16.06 3.84 1.44
N ASP A 146 -14.93 3.23 1.79
CA ASP A 146 -13.68 3.96 2.08
C ASP A 146 -13.20 4.74 0.84
N ARG A 147 -13.28 4.11 -0.33
CA ARG A 147 -12.95 4.75 -1.61
C ARG A 147 -13.89 5.93 -1.90
N ALA A 148 -15.19 5.75 -1.71
CA ALA A 148 -16.17 6.81 -1.92
C ALA A 148 -15.98 7.99 -0.95
N ALA A 149 -15.66 7.71 0.31
CA ALA A 149 -15.36 8.72 1.32
C ALA A 149 -14.10 9.52 0.95
N ALA A 150 -13.03 8.85 0.53
CA ALA A 150 -11.82 9.51 0.06
C ALA A 150 -12.09 10.41 -1.16
N VAL A 151 -12.79 9.89 -2.18
CA VAL A 151 -13.17 10.67 -3.37
C VAL A 151 -14.01 11.90 -2.98
N LYS A 152 -14.96 11.75 -2.06
CA LYS A 152 -15.79 12.85 -1.57
C LYS A 152 -14.94 13.94 -0.90
N GLU A 153 -14.01 13.57 -0.02
CA GLU A 153 -13.13 14.54 0.63
C GLU A 153 -12.26 15.28 -0.40
N PHE A 154 -11.71 14.57 -1.38
CA PHE A 154 -10.96 15.17 -2.48
C PHE A 154 -11.80 16.21 -3.25
N ARG A 155 -13.07 15.90 -3.56
CA ARG A 155 -14.00 16.84 -4.21
C ARG A 155 -14.26 18.08 -3.35
N GLU A 156 -14.48 17.89 -2.05
CA GLU A 156 -14.76 18.99 -1.13
C GLU A 156 -13.57 19.95 -1.02
N ARG A 157 -12.33 19.43 -1.02
CA ARG A 157 -11.10 20.25 -0.97
C ARG A 157 -10.80 21.00 -2.25
N LEU A 158 -11.20 20.46 -3.41
CA LEU A 158 -10.97 21.07 -4.71
C LEU A 158 -12.11 22.00 -5.17
N LYS A 159 -13.22 22.03 -4.42
CA LYS A 159 -14.41 22.83 -4.73
C LYS A 159 -14.06 24.29 -5.01
N GLY A 160 -14.55 24.82 -6.13
CA GLY A 160 -14.30 26.20 -6.57
C GLY A 160 -13.02 26.38 -7.39
N TYR A 161 -12.18 25.35 -7.48
CA TYR A 161 -11.00 25.31 -8.37
C TYR A 161 -11.16 24.26 -9.46
N LEU A 162 -11.53 23.04 -9.09
CA LEU A 162 -11.69 21.91 -10.00
C LEU A 162 -12.89 21.06 -9.56
N SER A 163 -13.66 20.58 -10.53
CA SER A 163 -14.54 19.42 -10.36
C SER A 163 -14.08 18.28 -11.25
N PHE A 164 -14.50 17.06 -10.91
CA PHE A 164 -14.15 15.87 -11.68
C PHE A 164 -15.29 14.86 -11.66
N THR A 165 -15.41 14.10 -12.75
CA THR A 165 -16.38 13.00 -12.89
C THR A 165 -16.04 11.86 -11.93
N ASP A 166 -16.85 10.81 -11.89
CA ASP A 166 -16.42 9.56 -11.24
C ASP A 166 -15.24 8.95 -12.01
N ILE A 167 -14.56 7.99 -11.37
CA ILE A 167 -13.42 7.28 -11.96
C ILE A 167 -13.92 6.50 -13.19
N GLU A 168 -13.35 6.82 -14.36
CA GLU A 168 -13.73 6.22 -15.64
C GLU A 168 -12.98 4.90 -15.87
N SER A 169 -11.71 4.85 -15.47
CA SER A 169 -10.94 3.62 -15.43
C SER A 169 -9.97 3.61 -14.25
N LEU A 170 -9.77 2.42 -13.70
CA LEU A 170 -8.81 2.14 -12.64
C LEU A 170 -8.08 0.86 -13.00
N THR A 171 -6.76 0.97 -13.15
CA THR A 171 -5.87 -0.17 -13.36
C THR A 171 -4.77 -0.13 -12.32
N TYR A 172 -4.16 -1.27 -12.04
CA TYR A 172 -3.03 -1.34 -11.14
C TYR A 172 -1.74 -1.45 -11.96
N THR A 173 -0.69 -0.81 -11.48
CA THR A 173 0.65 -0.89 -12.02
C THR A 173 1.65 -0.99 -10.86
N GLU A 174 2.86 -1.47 -11.14
CA GLU A 174 4.02 -1.41 -10.22
C GLU A 174 3.74 -1.85 -8.76
N CYS A 175 2.85 -2.82 -8.57
CA CYS A 175 2.53 -3.31 -7.23
C CYS A 175 3.70 -4.15 -6.71
N LYS A 176 4.16 -3.88 -5.49
CA LYS A 176 5.29 -4.56 -4.87
C LYS A 176 5.09 -4.82 -3.38
N ILE A 177 5.75 -5.87 -2.89
CA ILE A 177 5.76 -6.27 -1.49
C ILE A 177 7.22 -6.31 -1.04
N ILE A 178 7.53 -5.66 0.07
CA ILE A 178 8.87 -5.66 0.68
C ILE A 178 8.72 -6.25 2.08
N CYS A 179 9.24 -7.44 2.31
CA CYS A 179 9.12 -8.17 3.57
C CYS A 179 10.49 -8.35 4.23
N VAL A 180 10.65 -7.81 5.43
CA VAL A 180 11.85 -8.00 6.25
C VAL A 180 11.62 -9.13 7.24
N ILE A 181 12.52 -10.10 7.27
CA ILE A 181 12.38 -11.36 8.00
C ILE A 181 13.59 -11.53 8.93
N ASN A 182 13.33 -11.76 10.22
CA ASN A 182 14.36 -12.11 11.20
C ASN A 182 14.84 -13.55 10.93
N THR A 183 16.15 -13.74 10.76
CA THR A 183 16.71 -15.06 10.38
C THR A 183 16.81 -16.04 11.55
N LYS A 184 16.86 -15.51 12.79
CA LYS A 184 17.01 -16.31 14.03
C LYS A 184 15.83 -17.26 14.25
N ASP A 185 14.62 -16.77 14.04
CA ASP A 185 13.35 -17.42 14.36
C ASP A 185 12.39 -17.52 13.17
N ASN A 186 12.82 -17.02 12.00
CA ASN A 186 12.05 -17.03 10.76
C ASN A 186 10.72 -16.28 10.87
N THR A 187 10.72 -15.16 11.60
CA THR A 187 9.55 -14.30 11.80
C THR A 187 9.62 -13.03 10.98
N VAL A 188 8.47 -12.50 10.57
CA VAL A 188 8.40 -11.23 9.83
C VAL A 188 8.66 -10.09 10.80
N ALA A 189 9.69 -9.28 10.59
CA ALA A 189 9.95 -8.07 11.36
C ALA A 189 9.06 -6.91 10.88
N SER A 190 8.98 -6.74 9.56
CA SER A 190 8.08 -5.79 8.93
C SER A 190 7.71 -6.22 7.52
N VAL A 191 6.61 -5.68 7.01
CA VAL A 191 6.20 -5.85 5.62
C VAL A 191 5.57 -4.57 5.12
N GLU A 192 5.90 -4.19 3.90
CA GLU A 192 5.34 -3.03 3.22
C GLU A 192 4.69 -3.47 1.91
N TYR A 193 3.45 -3.03 1.72
CA TYR A 193 2.66 -3.29 0.52
C TYR A 193 2.47 -1.98 -0.22
N ILE A 194 3.09 -1.86 -1.39
CA ILE A 194 3.00 -0.67 -2.24
C ILE A 194 2.18 -1.03 -3.46
N ARG A 195 1.14 -0.26 -3.72
CA ARG A 195 0.33 -0.36 -4.94
C ARG A 195 0.32 0.98 -5.66
N THR A 196 0.35 0.94 -6.99
CA THR A 196 0.08 2.11 -7.82
C THR A 196 -1.20 1.87 -8.60
N GLU A 197 -2.11 2.84 -8.52
CA GLU A 197 -3.37 2.89 -9.26
C GLU A 197 -3.23 3.90 -10.38
N LYS A 198 -3.37 3.48 -11.64
CA LYS A 198 -3.51 4.38 -12.78
C LYS A 198 -4.99 4.67 -12.97
N ILE A 199 -5.35 5.93 -12.77
CA ILE A 199 -6.72 6.43 -12.74
C ILE A 199 -6.94 7.34 -13.95
N THR A 200 -8.09 7.19 -14.61
CA THR A 200 -8.59 8.16 -15.59
C THR A 200 -9.92 8.74 -15.13
N THR A 201 -10.10 10.03 -15.37
CA THR A 201 -11.30 10.80 -15.06
C THR A 201 -11.40 12.00 -16.00
N THR A 202 -12.51 12.72 -15.95
CA THR A 202 -12.65 14.01 -16.62
C THR A 202 -12.67 15.12 -15.58
N ILE A 203 -11.86 16.15 -15.79
CA ILE A 203 -11.79 17.32 -14.91
C ILE A 203 -12.35 18.55 -15.60
N THR A 204 -12.98 19.43 -14.81
CA THR A 204 -13.48 20.72 -15.25
C THR A 204 -12.90 21.82 -14.37
N GLY A 205 -12.30 22.82 -15.01
CA GLY A 205 -11.85 24.04 -14.35
C GLY A 205 -13.01 24.85 -13.79
N GLU A 206 -12.89 25.32 -12.55
CA GLU A 206 -13.86 26.20 -11.89
C GLU A 206 -13.19 27.47 -11.38
N GLY A 207 -13.99 28.51 -11.14
CA GLY A 207 -13.50 29.77 -10.56
C GLY A 207 -12.35 30.36 -11.36
N THR A 208 -11.19 30.56 -10.73
CA THR A 208 -9.99 31.10 -11.37
C THR A 208 -9.39 30.18 -12.44
N LEU A 209 -9.83 28.92 -12.50
CA LEU A 209 -9.39 27.92 -13.47
C LEU A 209 -10.47 27.65 -14.54
N ALA A 210 -11.57 28.40 -14.58
CA ALA A 210 -12.66 28.16 -15.53
C ALA A 210 -12.24 28.18 -17.01
N GLU A 211 -11.22 28.96 -17.37
CA GLU A 211 -10.66 29.02 -18.73
C GLU A 211 -10.03 27.70 -19.21
N ILE A 212 -9.71 26.79 -18.29
CA ILE A 212 -9.22 25.44 -18.61
C ILE A 212 -10.31 24.59 -19.30
N GLY A 213 -11.58 24.89 -19.03
CA GLY A 213 -12.70 24.10 -19.55
C GLY A 213 -12.71 22.67 -19.01
N THR A 214 -13.31 21.77 -19.79
CA THR A 214 -13.43 20.34 -19.46
C THR A 214 -12.47 19.52 -20.30
N LEU A 215 -11.70 18.65 -19.67
CA LEU A 215 -10.69 17.83 -20.33
C LEU A 215 -10.46 16.49 -19.61
N PRO A 216 -10.06 15.44 -20.33
CA PRO A 216 -9.66 14.17 -19.73
C PRO A 216 -8.40 14.35 -18.89
N CYS A 217 -8.30 13.62 -17.80
CA CYS A 217 -7.17 13.62 -16.90
C CYS A 217 -6.80 12.18 -16.53
N SER A 218 -5.51 11.86 -16.58
CA SER A 218 -4.99 10.61 -16.03
C SER A 218 -3.86 10.89 -15.06
N PHE A 219 -3.77 10.09 -14.02
CA PHE A 219 -2.67 10.15 -13.06
C PHE A 219 -2.43 8.80 -12.41
N GLU A 220 -1.26 8.65 -11.81
CA GLU A 220 -0.93 7.52 -10.97
C GLU A 220 -1.00 7.93 -9.51
N TYR A 221 -1.68 7.12 -8.71
CA TYR A 221 -1.76 7.25 -7.27
C TYR A 221 -1.06 6.05 -6.62
N THR A 222 0.10 6.29 -6.00
CA THR A 222 0.85 5.28 -5.26
C THR A 222 0.51 5.36 -3.78
N TYR A 223 0.13 4.22 -3.21
CA TYR A 223 -0.24 4.06 -1.82
C TYR A 223 0.57 2.92 -1.18
N GLY A 224 1.06 3.13 0.03
CA GLY A 224 1.78 2.12 0.80
C GLY A 224 1.26 1.95 2.22
N ASP A 225 1.02 0.69 2.59
CA ASP A 225 0.77 0.28 3.97
C ASP A 225 2.00 -0.50 4.49
N LYS A 226 2.57 -0.05 5.61
CA LYS A 226 3.62 -0.77 6.32
C LYS A 226 3.09 -1.33 7.64
N TYR A 227 3.52 -2.54 7.92
CA TYR A 227 3.23 -3.28 9.14
C TYR A 227 4.53 -3.66 9.82
N GLU A 228 4.61 -3.45 11.12
CA GLU A 228 5.72 -3.86 11.98
C GLU A 228 5.19 -4.84 13.02
N MET A 229 5.95 -5.91 13.27
CA MET A 229 5.55 -6.97 14.19
C MET A 229 6.44 -7.01 15.41
N ASP A 230 5.81 -7.17 16.57
CA ASP A 230 6.48 -7.56 17.81
C ASP A 230 6.02 -8.96 18.22
N TRP A 231 6.98 -9.89 18.16
CA TRP A 231 6.79 -11.31 18.46
C TRP A 231 7.02 -11.66 19.93
N THR A 232 7.28 -10.67 20.78
CA THR A 232 7.50 -10.87 22.21
C THR A 232 6.20 -11.31 22.87
N ASP A 233 6.14 -12.59 23.27
CA ASP A 233 5.02 -13.10 24.03
C ASP A 233 5.09 -12.56 25.48
N PRO A 234 4.12 -11.76 25.93
CA PRO A 234 4.14 -11.16 27.25
C PRO A 234 4.17 -12.19 28.40
N SER A 235 3.75 -13.43 28.16
CA SER A 235 3.83 -14.52 29.15
C SER A 235 5.25 -15.04 29.38
N THR A 236 6.15 -14.79 28.43
CA THR A 236 7.56 -15.22 28.51
C THR A 236 8.47 -14.21 29.17
N THR A 237 7.97 -12.99 29.43
CA THR A 237 8.73 -11.89 30.06
C THR A 237 8.70 -11.94 31.60
N THR A 238 8.04 -12.93 32.22
CA THR A 238 7.90 -13.03 33.67
C THR A 238 8.96 -13.90 34.34
N THR A 239 10.27 -13.59 34.19
CA THR A 239 11.29 -14.07 35.17
C THR A 239 12.59 -13.25 35.09
N ALA A 240 12.64 -12.11 35.78
CA ALA A 240 13.89 -11.50 36.27
C ALA A 240 13.54 -10.39 37.25
N GLU A 241 13.37 -10.75 38.53
CA GLU A 241 13.66 -9.97 39.75
C GLU A 241 12.85 -10.52 40.92
N ALA A 242 13.40 -11.58 41.52
CA ALA A 242 13.22 -11.90 42.94
C ALA A 242 14.32 -12.90 43.31
N ASP A 243 15.52 -12.39 43.58
CA ASP A 243 16.47 -12.91 44.57
C ASP A 243 17.46 -11.82 44.97
#